data_AF-A0A850KDE7-F1
#
_entry.id   AF-A0A850KDE7-F1
#
_cell.length_a   1.000
_cell.length_b   1.000
_cell.length_c   1.000
_cell.angle_alpha   90.00
_cell.angle_beta   90.00
_cell.angle_gamma   90.00
#
_symmetry.space_group_name_H-M   'P 1'
#
loop_
_entity.id
_entity.type
_entity.pdbx_description
1 polymer ?
#
loop_
_entity_poly.entity_id
_entity_poly.type
_entity_poly.pdbx_seq_one_letter_code
_entity_poly.pdbx_strand_id
1 'polypeptide(L)'
;MTQFHSTFYSIGKGSELNASVFKEYFVNYQPEIWNEDGGGSLQYFGEDKVETTLLFIHNPNLGILLSYNQYDNAKNKTICDFYSVGIREKIELIEDIGDDEFYPIGSFLNPQQAWLAVEDFFADPAQKSERIEWISSDKIQWPEP
;
A
#
# COMPACT_ATOMS: atom_id res chain seq x y z
N MET A 1 -4.44 22.82 5.24
CA MET A 1 -3.77 21.81 6.08
C MET A 1 -3.49 20.63 5.17
N THR A 2 -2.29 20.07 5.20
CA THR A 2 -1.92 18.88 4.42
C THR A 2 -2.84 17.73 4.82
N GLN A 3 -3.59 17.22 3.84
CA GLN A 3 -4.57 16.12 4.03
C GLN A 3 -3.90 14.73 4.07
N PHE A 4 -2.59 14.66 3.79
CA PHE A 4 -1.82 13.43 3.82
C PHE A 4 -1.09 13.22 5.15
N HIS A 5 -1.03 11.96 5.58
CA HIS A 5 -0.24 11.47 6.70
C HIS A 5 0.56 10.23 6.27
N SER A 6 1.75 10.03 6.82
CA SER A 6 2.59 8.86 6.56
C SER A 6 3.06 8.27 7.87
N THR A 7 3.04 6.95 7.97
CA THR A 7 3.53 6.22 9.15
C THR A 7 4.97 5.72 9.00
N PHE A 8 5.60 5.91 7.83
CA PHE A 8 7.00 5.54 7.62
C PHE A 8 7.92 6.29 8.59
N TYR A 9 8.86 5.57 9.21
CA TYR A 9 9.74 6.14 10.21
C TYR A 9 10.69 7.19 9.63
N SER A 10 11.31 6.89 8.47
CA SER A 10 12.18 7.83 7.75
C SER A 10 11.42 8.87 6.91
N ILE A 11 10.21 8.54 6.44
CA ILE A 11 9.38 9.41 5.58
C ILE A 11 8.11 9.83 6.34
N GLY A 12 8.18 10.93 7.10
CA GLY A 12 6.97 11.46 7.76
C GLY A 12 7.20 12.33 8.99
N LYS A 13 8.41 12.37 9.55
CA LYS A 13 8.73 13.29 10.64
C LYS A 13 9.28 14.62 10.12
N GLY A 14 8.39 15.53 9.76
CA GLY A 14 8.67 16.97 9.75
C GLY A 14 8.98 17.67 8.42
N SER A 15 8.84 17.01 7.27
CA SER A 15 8.89 17.64 5.95
C SER A 15 7.55 17.47 5.21
N GLU A 16 7.27 18.38 4.27
CA GLU A 16 6.06 18.31 3.43
C GLU A 16 6.03 16.97 2.69
N LEU A 17 5.09 16.09 3.07
CA LEU A 17 4.82 14.84 2.37
C LEU A 17 4.47 15.15 0.91
N ASN A 18 5.32 14.72 0.00
CA ASN A 18 5.10 14.90 -1.44
C ASN A 18 5.67 13.72 -2.22
N ALA A 19 5.14 13.56 -3.43
CA ALA A 19 5.49 12.48 -4.34
C ALA A 19 7.01 12.37 -4.60
N SER A 20 7.72 13.49 -4.73
CA SER A 20 9.16 13.46 -5.05
C SER A 20 10.01 12.79 -3.96
N VAL A 21 9.65 12.97 -2.68
CA VAL A 21 10.35 12.32 -1.56
C VAL A 21 10.11 10.81 -1.58
N PHE A 22 8.86 10.39 -1.80
CA PHE A 22 8.55 8.97 -1.93
C PHE A 22 9.22 8.36 -3.15
N LYS A 23 9.25 9.07 -4.29
CA LYS A 23 9.81 8.56 -5.55
C LYS A 23 11.22 8.00 -5.39
N GLU A 24 12.09 8.73 -4.71
CA GLU A 24 13.48 8.31 -4.48
C GLU A 24 13.56 6.98 -3.71
N TYR A 25 12.62 6.74 -2.80
CA TYR A 25 12.54 5.53 -1.98
C TYR A 25 12.19 4.26 -2.77
N PHE A 26 11.50 4.41 -3.90
CA PHE A 26 11.19 3.30 -4.83
C PHE A 26 12.17 3.22 -6.00
N VAL A 27 12.63 4.36 -6.53
CA VAL A 27 13.58 4.40 -7.66
C VAL A 27 14.95 3.88 -7.23
N ASN A 28 15.42 4.29 -6.05
CA ASN A 28 16.70 3.85 -5.46
C ASN A 28 16.46 2.80 -4.37
N TYR A 29 15.57 1.84 -4.66
CA TYR A 29 15.16 0.79 -3.74
C TYR A 29 16.36 0.04 -3.14
N GLN A 30 16.40 0.02 -1.80
CA GLN A 30 17.36 -0.73 -0.99
C GLN A 30 16.58 -1.49 0.09
N PRO A 31 16.52 -2.83 0.03
CA PRO A 31 15.73 -3.63 0.97
C PRO A 31 16.07 -3.37 2.43
N GLU A 32 17.32 -3.05 2.74
CA GLU A 32 17.79 -2.78 4.10
C GLU A 32 17.11 -1.56 4.70
N ILE A 33 16.95 -0.49 3.91
CA ILE A 33 16.27 0.75 4.34
C ILE A 33 14.77 0.46 4.59
N TRP A 34 14.15 -0.31 3.69
CA TRP A 34 12.73 -0.70 3.83
C TRP A 34 12.47 -1.59 5.05
N ASN A 35 13.39 -2.51 5.35
CA ASN A 35 13.30 -3.36 6.53
C ASN A 35 13.47 -2.56 7.84
N GLU A 36 14.36 -1.57 7.85
CA GLU A 36 14.55 -0.69 9.01
C GLU A 36 13.31 0.18 9.29
N ASP A 37 12.61 0.62 8.23
CA ASP A 37 11.39 1.42 8.37
C ASP A 37 10.15 0.58 8.74
N GLY A 38 10.14 -0.72 8.48
CA GLY A 38 9.12 -1.66 8.97
C GLY A 38 7.77 -1.55 8.28
N GLY A 39 7.75 -1.39 6.96
CA GLY A 39 6.52 -1.12 6.20
C GLY A 39 5.91 0.24 6.57
N GLY A 40 4.68 0.50 6.12
CA GLY A 40 4.03 1.75 6.47
C GLY A 40 2.75 1.99 5.70
N SER A 41 2.15 3.15 5.90
CA SER A 41 0.96 3.59 5.17
C SER A 41 1.09 5.05 4.78
N LEU A 42 0.46 5.38 3.65
CA LEU A 42 0.17 6.75 3.23
C LEU A 42 -1.35 6.92 3.32
N GLN A 43 -1.79 7.81 4.18
CA GLN A 43 -3.19 8.06 4.48
C GLN A 43 -3.59 9.43 3.97
N TYR A 44 -4.82 9.53 3.49
CA TYR A 44 -5.45 10.76 3.06
C TYR A 44 -6.80 10.93 3.78
N PHE A 45 -6.99 12.08 4.43
CA PHE A 45 -8.23 12.41 5.13
C PHE A 45 -9.05 13.41 4.30
N GLY A 46 -10.05 12.89 3.60
CA GLY A 46 -10.96 13.68 2.76
C GLY A 46 -11.92 14.57 3.58
N GLU A 47 -12.52 15.56 2.93
CA GLU A 47 -13.48 16.49 3.58
C GLU A 47 -14.79 15.79 3.98
N ASP A 48 -15.11 14.68 3.34
CA ASP A 48 -16.32 13.87 3.53
C ASP A 48 -16.22 12.85 4.68
N LYS A 49 -15.15 12.92 5.49
CA LYS A 49 -14.81 11.96 6.54
C LYS A 49 -14.49 10.56 6.01
N VAL A 50 -14.25 10.42 4.71
CA VAL A 50 -13.66 9.21 4.15
C VAL A 50 -12.15 9.31 4.32
N GLU A 51 -11.59 8.31 4.99
CA GLU A 51 -10.15 8.07 4.99
C GLU A 51 -9.82 7.13 3.85
N THR A 52 -8.80 7.48 3.08
CA THR A 52 -8.22 6.58 2.08
C THR A 52 -6.80 6.24 2.49
N THR A 53 -6.49 4.95 2.53
CA THR A 53 -5.19 4.45 2.98
C THR A 53 -4.56 3.59 1.91
N LEU A 54 -3.30 3.87 1.61
CA LEU A 54 -2.41 3.00 0.87
C LEU A 54 -1.41 2.39 1.85
N LEU A 55 -1.61 1.11 2.20
CA LEU A 55 -0.72 0.33 3.05
C LEU A 55 0.39 -0.31 2.22
N PHE A 56 1.59 -0.41 2.79
CA PHE A 56 2.79 -0.95 2.19
C PHE A 56 3.35 -2.07 3.04
N ILE A 57 3.52 -3.24 2.43
CA ILE A 57 4.09 -4.43 3.06
C ILE A 57 5.30 -4.84 2.24
N HIS A 58 6.46 -4.85 2.88
CA HIS A 58 7.73 -5.08 2.22
C HIS A 58 8.27 -6.47 2.55
N ASN A 59 8.73 -7.17 1.52
CA ASN A 59 9.51 -8.38 1.68
C ASN A 59 10.72 -8.31 0.73
N PRO A 60 11.96 -8.43 1.23
CA PRO A 60 13.17 -8.32 0.40
C PRO A 60 13.22 -9.23 -0.84
N ASN A 61 12.56 -10.39 -0.78
CA ASN A 61 12.57 -11.39 -1.84
C ASN A 61 11.38 -11.28 -2.80
N LEU A 62 10.26 -10.72 -2.35
CA LEU A 62 9.02 -10.64 -3.13
C LEU A 62 8.78 -9.22 -3.68
N GLY A 63 9.28 -8.19 -3.01
CA GLY A 63 9.09 -6.78 -3.35
C GLY A 63 8.16 -6.07 -2.39
N ILE A 64 7.21 -5.31 -2.93
CA ILE A 64 6.29 -4.46 -2.15
C ILE A 64 4.84 -4.79 -2.53
N LEU A 65 4.07 -5.22 -1.54
CA LEU A 65 2.62 -5.36 -1.65
C LEU A 65 1.96 -4.05 -1.24
N LEU A 66 0.98 -3.61 -2.03
CA LEU A 66 0.14 -2.46 -1.73
C LEU A 66 -1.28 -2.90 -1.41
N SER A 67 -1.84 -2.39 -0.31
CA SER A 67 -3.28 -2.48 -0.04
C SER A 67 -3.90 -1.09 -0.11
N TYR A 68 -4.91 -0.94 -0.95
CA TYR A 68 -5.72 0.28 -1.06
C TYR A 68 -7.05 0.04 -0.38
N ASN A 69 -7.35 0.82 0.66
CA ASN A 69 -8.64 0.74 1.35
C ASN A 69 -9.24 2.13 1.57
N GLN A 70 -10.56 2.17 1.63
CA GLN A 70 -11.33 3.35 1.99
C GLN A 70 -12.25 3.04 3.16
N TYR A 71 -12.26 3.93 4.14
CA TYR A 71 -13.05 3.81 5.36
C TYR A 71 -13.92 5.04 5.60
N ASP A 72 -15.23 4.84 5.73
CA ASP A 72 -16.18 5.88 6.11
C ASP A 72 -16.17 6.04 7.64
N ASN A 73 -15.43 7.03 8.15
CA ASN A 73 -15.34 7.29 9.59
C ASN A 73 -16.67 7.75 10.19
N ALA A 74 -17.58 8.33 9.39
CA ALA A 74 -18.89 8.75 9.88
C ALA A 74 -19.83 7.55 10.12
N LYS A 75 -19.72 6.53 9.27
CA LYS A 75 -20.55 5.31 9.34
C LYS A 75 -19.83 4.12 9.99
N ASN A 76 -18.57 4.27 10.35
CA ASN A 76 -17.72 3.21 10.90
C ASN A 76 -17.74 1.95 10.02
N LYS A 77 -17.48 2.14 8.72
CA LYS A 77 -17.64 1.10 7.70
C LYS A 77 -16.56 1.17 6.62
N THR A 78 -15.95 0.03 6.31
CA THR A 78 -15.11 -0.15 5.11
C THR A 78 -15.95 -0.02 3.84
N ILE A 79 -15.52 0.88 2.96
CA ILE A 79 -16.14 1.12 1.64
C ILE A 79 -15.56 0.13 0.63
N CYS A 80 -14.23 0.01 0.62
CA CYS A 80 -13.53 -0.93 -0.23
C CYS A 80 -12.17 -1.31 0.35
N ASP A 81 -11.67 -2.45 -0.10
CA ASP A 81 -10.37 -2.99 0.26
C ASP A 81 -9.83 -3.84 -0.90
N PHE A 82 -8.62 -3.53 -1.33
CA PHE A 82 -7.98 -4.09 -2.51
C PHE A 82 -6.51 -4.35 -2.25
N TYR A 83 -5.99 -5.42 -2.84
CA TYR A 83 -4.57 -5.74 -2.88
C TYR A 83 -4.05 -5.56 -4.31
N SER A 84 -2.80 -5.11 -4.44
CA SER A 84 -2.10 -5.09 -5.73
C SER A 84 -1.99 -6.50 -6.31
N VAL A 85 -1.80 -6.61 -7.62
CA VAL A 85 -1.53 -7.87 -8.31
C VAL A 85 -0.24 -7.71 -9.11
N GLY A 86 0.82 -8.36 -8.65
CA GLY A 86 2.11 -8.42 -9.37
C GLY A 86 2.25 -9.67 -10.22
N ILE A 87 1.81 -10.83 -9.71
CA ILE A 87 1.83 -12.11 -10.41
C ILE A 87 0.47 -12.79 -10.22
N ARG A 88 -0.40 -12.61 -11.22
CA ARG A 88 -1.80 -13.07 -11.19
C ARG A 88 -1.93 -14.56 -10.86
N GLU A 89 -1.03 -15.39 -11.38
CA GLU A 89 -1.03 -16.85 -11.20
C GLU A 89 -0.73 -17.30 -9.77
N LYS A 90 -0.22 -16.39 -8.92
CA LYS A 90 0.16 -16.65 -7.53
C LYS A 90 -0.76 -15.98 -6.51
N ILE A 91 -1.86 -15.36 -6.94
CA ILE A 91 -2.75 -14.63 -6.03
C ILE A 91 -3.41 -15.53 -4.98
N GLU A 92 -3.73 -16.77 -5.34
CA GLU A 92 -4.31 -17.75 -4.39
C GLU A 92 -3.25 -18.45 -3.54
N LEU A 93 -1.96 -18.17 -3.74
CA LEU A 93 -0.90 -18.66 -2.87
C LEU A 93 -0.77 -17.70 -1.69
N ILE A 94 -1.31 -18.09 -0.55
CA ILE A 94 -1.28 -17.31 0.69
C ILE A 94 -0.19 -17.88 1.61
N GLU A 95 0.78 -17.05 2.02
CA GLU A 95 1.85 -17.47 2.93
C GLU A 95 2.12 -16.39 3.99
N ASP A 96 2.65 -16.84 5.13
CA ASP A 96 3.29 -15.97 6.12
C ASP A 96 4.67 -15.57 5.61
N ILE A 97 4.90 -14.26 5.48
CA ILE A 97 6.11 -13.71 4.89
C ILE A 97 7.18 -13.35 5.95
N GLY A 98 6.97 -13.73 7.21
CA GLY A 98 7.86 -13.49 8.34
C GLY A 98 7.47 -12.30 9.22
N ASP A 99 6.25 -11.81 9.11
CA ASP A 99 5.67 -10.73 9.93
C ASP A 99 4.45 -11.19 10.74
N ASP A 100 4.25 -12.51 10.88
CA ASP A 100 3.14 -13.16 11.59
C ASP A 100 1.75 -12.89 10.97
N GLU A 101 1.71 -12.33 9.75
CA GLU A 101 0.50 -12.14 8.96
C GLU A 101 0.57 -12.90 7.62
N PHE A 102 -0.59 -13.31 7.11
CA PHE A 102 -0.69 -14.06 5.86
C PHE A 102 -1.05 -13.14 4.70
N TYR A 103 -0.34 -13.27 3.57
CA TYR A 103 -0.61 -12.47 2.37
C TYR A 103 -0.61 -13.29 1.09
N PRO A 104 -1.37 -12.85 0.07
CA PRO A 104 -1.24 -13.34 -1.30
C PRO A 104 0.14 -13.01 -1.87
N ILE A 105 0.94 -14.04 -2.12
CA ILE A 105 2.30 -13.88 -2.65
C ILE A 105 2.28 -13.29 -4.07
N GLY A 106 1.21 -13.52 -4.82
CA GLY A 106 0.98 -12.86 -6.11
C GLY A 106 0.75 -11.35 -6.03
N SER A 107 0.57 -10.76 -4.85
CA SER A 107 0.28 -9.33 -4.69
C SER A 107 1.51 -8.44 -4.59
N PHE A 108 2.70 -9.02 -4.42
CA PHE A 108 3.93 -8.23 -4.37
C PHE A 108 4.34 -7.73 -5.75
N LEU A 109 4.57 -6.42 -5.83
CA LEU A 109 5.04 -5.71 -7.01
C LEU A 109 6.55 -5.51 -6.91
N ASN A 110 7.21 -5.34 -8.06
CA ASN A 110 8.53 -4.72 -8.03
C ASN A 110 8.41 -3.23 -7.63
N PRO A 111 9.49 -2.61 -7.10
CA PRO A 111 9.43 -1.23 -6.60
C PRO A 111 8.99 -0.20 -7.65
N GLN A 112 9.38 -0.38 -8.91
CA GLN A 112 9.01 0.54 -9.98
C GLN A 112 7.52 0.49 -10.30
N GLN A 113 6.89 -0.69 -10.25
CA GLN A 113 5.44 -0.85 -10.39
C GLN A 113 4.69 -0.27 -9.20
N ALA A 114 5.17 -0.56 -7.97
CA ALA A 114 4.57 0.01 -6.77
C ALA A 114 4.57 1.55 -6.81
N TRP A 115 5.68 2.16 -7.27
CA TRP A 115 5.78 3.61 -7.43
C TRP A 115 4.67 4.21 -8.31
N LEU A 116 4.26 3.53 -9.40
CA LEU A 116 3.18 4.03 -10.26
C LEU A 116 1.89 4.24 -9.47
N ALA A 117 1.56 3.32 -8.57
CA ALA A 117 0.37 3.45 -7.75
C ALA A 117 0.50 4.52 -6.66
N VAL A 118 1.68 4.68 -6.08
CA VAL A 118 1.97 5.74 -5.10
C VAL A 118 1.88 7.12 -5.74
N GLU A 119 2.45 7.28 -6.93
CA GLU A 119 2.39 8.53 -7.68
C GLU A 119 0.95 8.91 -8.03
N ASP A 120 0.13 7.95 -8.45
CA ASP A 120 -1.31 8.17 -8.68
C ASP A 120 -2.04 8.53 -7.38
N PHE A 121 -1.71 7.89 -6.26
CA PHE A 121 -2.35 8.18 -4.97
C PHE A 121 -2.09 9.61 -4.49
N PHE A 122 -0.89 10.15 -4.73
CA PHE A 122 -0.61 11.56 -4.45
C PHE A 122 -1.38 12.51 -5.36
N ALA A 123 -1.71 12.09 -6.59
CA ALA A 123 -2.43 12.91 -7.56
C ALA A 123 -3.96 12.89 -7.33
N ASP A 124 -4.53 11.72 -7.05
CA ASP A 124 -5.94 11.52 -6.74
C ASP A 124 -6.13 10.35 -5.76
N PRO A 125 -6.07 10.59 -4.43
CA PRO A 125 -6.16 9.53 -3.44
C PRO A 125 -7.54 8.85 -3.43
N ALA A 126 -8.60 9.51 -3.93
CA ALA A 126 -9.94 8.94 -3.95
C ALA A 126 -10.10 7.81 -4.97
N GLN A 127 -9.11 7.59 -5.85
CA GLN A 127 -9.09 6.54 -6.86
C GLN A 127 -7.84 5.67 -6.75
N LYS A 128 -8.04 4.36 -6.74
CA LYS A 128 -6.93 3.40 -6.95
C LYS A 128 -6.32 3.60 -8.34
N SER A 129 -5.01 3.41 -8.45
CA SER A 129 -4.28 3.51 -9.72
C SER A 129 -4.82 2.56 -10.80
N GLU A 130 -4.94 3.05 -12.04
CA GLU A 130 -5.23 2.22 -13.21
C GLU A 130 -3.96 1.64 -13.87
N ARG A 131 -2.78 2.07 -13.42
CA ARG A 131 -1.47 1.66 -13.98
C ARG A 131 -0.98 0.32 -13.45
N ILE A 132 -1.65 -0.22 -12.43
CA ILE A 132 -1.43 -1.56 -11.90
C ILE A 132 -2.75 -2.30 -11.78
N GLU A 133 -2.66 -3.62 -11.67
CA GLU A 133 -3.81 -4.47 -11.45
C GLU A 133 -4.13 -4.60 -9.96
N TRP A 134 -5.41 -4.65 -9.63
CA TRP A 134 -5.92 -4.79 -8.26
C TRP A 134 -6.89 -5.97 -8.16
N ILE A 135 -6.96 -6.58 -6.99
CA ILE A 135 -7.97 -7.57 -6.63
C ILE A 135 -8.64 -7.15 -5.32
N SER A 136 -9.96 -7.28 -5.25
CA SER A 136 -10.71 -7.01 -4.01
C SER A 136 -10.41 -8.08 -2.98
N SER A 137 -10.27 -7.71 -1.70
CA SER A 137 -10.00 -8.67 -0.63
C SER A 137 -11.06 -9.77 -0.50
N ASP A 138 -12.33 -9.45 -0.78
CA ASP A 138 -13.45 -10.40 -0.81
C ASP A 138 -13.33 -11.49 -1.91
N LYS A 139 -12.41 -11.32 -2.86
CA LYS A 139 -12.16 -12.29 -3.94
C LYS A 139 -10.96 -13.19 -3.68
N ILE A 140 -10.20 -12.94 -2.62
CA ILE A 140 -9.05 -13.77 -2.24
C ILE A 140 -9.54 -14.88 -1.31
N GLN A 141 -9.08 -16.11 -1.55
CA GLN A 141 -9.37 -17.23 -0.66
C GLN A 141 -8.42 -17.23 0.54
N TRP A 142 -8.77 -16.46 1.56
CA TRP A 142 -8.00 -16.41 2.80
C TRP A 142 -8.07 -17.75 3.55
N PRO A 143 -6.99 -18.18 4.21
CA PRO A 143 -7.04 -19.32 5.12
C PRO A 143 -8.01 -19.03 6.27
N GLU A 144 -8.79 -20.03 6.66
CA GLU A 144 -9.66 -19.94 7.82
C GLU A 144 -8.81 -19.71 9.10
N PRO A 145 -9.28 -18.87 10.04
CA PRO A 145 -8.60 -18.60 11.30
C PRO A 145 -8.56 -19.80 12.27
#